data_AF-A0A956PKA0-F1
#
_entry.id   AF-A0A956PKA0-F1
#
_cell.length_a   1.000
_cell.length_b   1.000
_cell.length_c   1.000
_cell.angle_alpha   90.00
_cell.angle_beta   90.00
_cell.angle_gamma   90.00
#
_symmetry.space_group_name_H-M   'P 1'
#
loop_
_entity.id
_entity.type
_entity.pdbx_description
1 polymer ?
#
loop_
_entity_poly.entity_id
_entity_poly.type
_entity_poly.pdbx_seq_one_letter_code
_entity_poly.pdbx_strand_id
1 'polypeptide(L)'
;MSPEPKSFRGLEINDRLRVVDLIEERPFSLLFKGEVLALDRVVGVCSVTVYRPADKADPDDIVSALRSSGRNLDNASAFGVQQVGVIRHGEHSGMVYATGEPVLTTLSLEVEAGRLLGYEDAENVTCQVSRALKEIHGQDEVHGRVRPYNILKTSEGWKLSGVDMHSLEERLERFSRLPEEPVYLPPENYRAGLFGKSVDSWALGICVHLGQCGRLPYSGDGNELLDQVLKNPPKVERLSGRSGTVVRHLLSQEADQRWDPQQCIDHITRPRDSAFGGSPDQSRVTAEMRASGRLIPGEMGAGGNQAPVMTGPDTRPLYFRPAFFIVCALCFIALTYVGWRRARLPDIPKENAPPEPLYSIDFSHTQVDPDGRLITKKPEQS
;
A
#
# COMPACT_ATOMS: atom_id res chain seq x y z
N MET A 1 -0.69 15.03 -27.00
CA MET A 1 0.65 14.57 -26.54
C MET A 1 0.86 15.11 -25.14
N SER A 2 1.31 14.29 -24.19
CA SER A 2 1.70 14.79 -22.87
C SER A 2 2.97 15.65 -23.01
N PRO A 3 3.07 16.81 -22.34
CA PRO A 3 4.27 17.66 -22.44
C PRO A 3 5.49 16.95 -21.89
N GLU A 4 6.65 17.21 -22.51
CA GLU A 4 7.91 16.66 -22.06
C GLU A 4 8.30 17.24 -20.69
N PRO A 5 8.84 16.45 -19.74
CA PRO A 5 9.17 16.94 -18.40
C PRO A 5 10.11 18.16 -18.39
N LYS A 6 11.02 18.26 -19.36
CA LYS A 6 11.97 19.37 -19.50
C LYS A 6 11.28 20.71 -19.77
N SER A 7 10.10 20.70 -20.39
CA SER A 7 9.35 21.93 -20.72
C SER A 7 8.80 22.66 -19.49
N PHE A 8 8.78 22.02 -18.32
CA PHE A 8 8.37 22.63 -17.06
C PHE A 8 9.50 23.38 -16.37
N ARG A 9 10.76 23.16 -16.75
CA ARG A 9 11.90 23.79 -16.09
C ARG A 9 11.88 25.30 -16.28
N GLY A 10 11.96 26.04 -15.18
CA GLY A 10 11.87 27.50 -15.18
C GLY A 10 10.44 28.03 -15.29
N LEU A 11 9.43 27.16 -15.34
CA LEU A 11 8.03 27.59 -15.33
C LEU A 11 7.72 28.33 -14.03
N GLU A 12 7.24 29.56 -14.16
CA GLU A 12 6.74 30.33 -13.03
C GLU A 12 5.21 30.24 -12.96
N ILE A 13 4.70 29.93 -11.77
CA ILE A 13 3.28 29.76 -11.49
C ILE A 13 2.84 30.87 -10.54
N ASN A 14 1.95 31.74 -11.02
CA ASN A 14 1.36 32.87 -10.27
C ASN A 14 2.40 33.80 -9.61
N ASP A 15 3.57 33.99 -10.23
CA ASP A 15 4.69 34.83 -9.74
C ASP A 15 5.16 34.46 -8.30
N ARG A 16 4.87 33.23 -7.86
CA ARG A 16 5.09 32.75 -6.49
C ARG A 16 5.78 31.41 -6.43
N LEU A 17 5.80 30.68 -7.53
CA LEU A 17 6.41 29.37 -7.61
C LEU A 17 7.28 29.30 -8.85
N ARG A 18 8.47 28.73 -8.75
CA ARG A 18 9.27 28.36 -9.91
C ARG A 18 9.56 26.88 -9.89
N VAL A 19 9.28 26.19 -10.99
CA VAL A 19 9.64 24.78 -11.16
C VAL A 19 11.11 24.70 -11.55
N VAL A 20 11.89 23.88 -10.82
CA VAL A 20 13.36 23.86 -10.94
C VAL A 20 13.85 22.60 -11.65
N ASP A 21 13.72 21.44 -11.03
CA ASP A 21 14.24 20.19 -11.58
C ASP A 21 13.22 19.07 -11.35
N LEU A 22 13.14 18.13 -12.30
CA LEU A 22 12.34 16.92 -12.16
C LEU A 22 12.97 16.03 -11.09
N ILE A 23 12.16 15.60 -10.13
CA ILE A 23 12.53 14.55 -9.17
C ILE A 23 12.20 13.20 -9.79
N GLU A 24 10.93 13.00 -10.17
CA GLU A 24 10.47 11.72 -10.70
C GLU A 24 9.28 11.89 -11.66
N GLU A 25 9.30 11.16 -12.77
CA GLU A 25 8.13 10.99 -13.63
C GLU A 25 7.31 9.81 -13.15
N ARG A 26 6.05 10.06 -12.80
CA ARG A 26 5.10 9.06 -12.30
C ARG A 26 4.01 8.82 -13.34
N PRO A 27 3.30 7.67 -13.29
CA PRO A 27 2.30 7.31 -14.30
C PRO A 27 1.29 8.42 -14.61
N PHE A 28 0.89 9.20 -13.60
CA PHE A 28 -0.16 10.22 -13.71
C PHE A 28 0.29 11.64 -13.39
N SER A 29 1.55 11.82 -13.02
CA SER A 29 2.04 13.13 -12.60
C SER A 29 3.54 13.25 -12.73
N LEU A 30 4.01 14.48 -12.72
CA LEU A 30 5.42 14.83 -12.67
C LEU A 30 5.69 15.45 -11.31
N LEU A 31 6.65 14.89 -10.57
CA LEU A 31 7.09 15.42 -9.29
C LEU A 31 8.38 16.21 -9.51
N PHE A 32 8.37 17.49 -9.15
CA PHE A 32 9.48 18.41 -9.30
C PHE A 32 9.92 18.98 -7.94
N LYS A 33 11.17 19.44 -7.91
CA LYS A 33 11.63 20.44 -6.96
C LYS A 33 11.13 21.81 -7.42
N GLY A 34 10.62 22.59 -6.48
CA GLY A 34 10.20 23.97 -6.69
C GLY A 34 10.88 24.97 -5.75
N GLU A 35 10.86 26.22 -6.17
CA GLU A 35 11.21 27.39 -5.37
C GLU A 35 9.96 28.21 -5.10
N VAL A 36 9.83 28.72 -3.88
CA VAL A 36 8.80 29.70 -3.51
C VAL A 36 9.41 31.09 -3.68
N LEU A 37 8.71 31.96 -4.42
CA LEU A 37 9.13 33.30 -4.76
C LEU A 37 8.35 34.35 -3.96
N ALA A 38 9.05 35.41 -3.56
CA ALA A 38 8.45 36.66 -3.10
C ALA A 38 9.23 37.83 -3.70
N LEU A 39 8.56 38.69 -4.48
CA LEU A 39 9.19 39.80 -5.21
C LEU A 39 10.42 39.33 -6.02
N ASP A 40 10.22 38.27 -6.81
CA ASP A 40 11.25 37.62 -7.66
C ASP A 40 12.46 37.04 -6.92
N ARG A 41 12.40 36.95 -5.59
CA ARG A 41 13.44 36.34 -4.76
C ARG A 41 12.99 35.00 -4.23
N VAL A 42 13.90 34.03 -4.24
CA VAL A 42 13.69 32.71 -3.62
C VAL A 42 13.64 32.89 -2.10
N VAL A 43 12.51 32.55 -1.51
CA VAL A 43 12.27 32.60 -0.05
C VAL A 43 12.11 31.22 0.57
N GLY A 44 12.02 30.17 -0.24
CA GLY A 44 11.88 28.80 0.22
C GLY A 44 11.96 27.79 -0.91
N VAL A 45 11.92 26.52 -0.53
CA VAL A 45 11.85 25.38 -1.45
C VAL A 45 10.61 24.57 -1.14
N CYS A 46 10.06 23.91 -2.15
CA CYS A 46 8.89 23.04 -2.03
C CYS A 46 9.01 21.86 -3.02
N SER A 47 8.06 20.95 -2.96
CA SER A 47 7.77 20.04 -4.07
C SER A 47 6.64 20.60 -4.92
N VAL A 48 6.64 20.26 -6.21
CA VAL A 48 5.57 20.60 -7.15
C VAL A 48 5.16 19.33 -7.87
N THR A 49 3.95 18.87 -7.63
CA THR A 49 3.32 17.80 -8.40
C THR A 49 2.48 18.43 -9.50
N VAL A 50 2.79 18.15 -10.76
CA VAL A 50 1.93 18.50 -11.90
C VAL A 50 1.18 17.25 -12.34
N TYR A 51 -0.15 17.31 -12.32
CA TYR A 51 -1.02 16.20 -12.70
C TYR A 51 -1.26 16.23 -14.19
N ARG A 52 -1.29 15.04 -14.80
CA ARG A 52 -1.69 14.88 -16.20
C ARG A 52 -3.20 14.63 -16.22
N PRO A 53 -4.03 15.64 -16.54
CA PRO A 53 -5.46 15.40 -16.66
C PRO A 53 -5.70 14.41 -17.80
N ALA A 54 -6.63 13.47 -17.58
CA ALA A 54 -7.16 12.66 -18.66
C ALA A 54 -7.88 13.56 -19.67
N ASP A 55 -7.90 13.17 -20.95
CA ASP A 55 -8.64 13.88 -21.98
C ASP A 55 -10.10 14.08 -21.53
N LYS A 56 -10.55 15.35 -21.49
CA LYS A 56 -11.91 15.84 -21.11
C LYS A 56 -12.19 16.08 -19.62
N ALA A 57 -11.22 15.93 -18.74
CA ALA A 57 -11.41 16.30 -17.33
C ALA A 57 -11.43 17.83 -17.13
N ASP A 58 -12.35 18.34 -16.33
CA ASP A 58 -12.33 19.75 -15.92
C ASP A 58 -11.22 19.96 -14.86
N PRO A 59 -10.24 20.85 -15.08
CA PRO A 59 -9.20 21.17 -14.10
C PRO A 59 -9.76 21.64 -12.75
N ASP A 60 -10.86 22.39 -12.72
CA ASP A 60 -11.43 22.91 -11.47
C ASP A 60 -12.07 21.80 -10.62
N ASP A 61 -12.57 20.76 -11.28
CA ASP A 61 -13.07 19.56 -10.64
C ASP A 61 -11.95 18.79 -9.93
N ILE A 62 -10.82 18.62 -10.62
CA ILE A 62 -9.61 18.01 -10.06
C ILE A 62 -9.10 18.85 -8.88
N VAL A 63 -9.00 20.17 -9.02
CA VAL A 63 -8.56 21.07 -7.93
C VAL A 63 -9.45 20.89 -6.70
N SER A 64 -10.77 20.81 -6.89
CA SER A 64 -11.73 20.62 -5.81
C SER A 64 -11.58 19.26 -5.13
N ALA A 65 -11.31 18.20 -5.89
CA ALA A 65 -11.02 16.87 -5.36
C ALA A 65 -9.75 16.87 -4.49
N LEU A 66 -8.63 17.40 -5.03
CA LEU A 66 -7.34 17.48 -4.33
C LEU A 66 -7.44 18.28 -3.02
N ARG A 67 -8.17 19.40 -3.03
CA ARG A 67 -8.40 20.23 -1.84
C ARG A 67 -9.29 19.60 -0.78
N SER A 68 -10.13 18.64 -1.18
CA SER A 68 -11.03 17.93 -0.26
C SER A 68 -10.27 16.79 0.41
N SER A 69 -9.50 16.02 -0.36
CA SER A 69 -8.67 14.93 0.16
C SER A 69 -7.52 15.42 1.06
N GLY A 70 -6.90 16.57 0.74
CA GLY A 70 -5.79 17.12 1.53
C GLY A 70 -6.19 17.73 2.88
N ARG A 71 -7.48 17.98 3.13
CA ARG A 71 -7.95 18.66 4.36
C ARG A 71 -8.27 17.74 5.52
N ASN A 72 -8.38 16.44 5.28
CA ASN A 72 -8.81 15.48 6.29
C ASN A 72 -7.65 14.68 6.89
N LEU A 73 -6.40 14.93 6.50
CA LEU A 73 -5.24 14.19 7.01
C LEU A 73 -4.39 15.11 7.90
N ASP A 74 -4.45 14.89 9.21
CA ASP A 74 -3.72 15.65 10.23
C ASP A 74 -2.45 14.90 10.70
N ASN A 75 -2.11 13.76 10.10
CA ASN A 75 -0.93 12.99 10.49
C ASN A 75 0.35 13.44 9.78
N ALA A 76 1.41 13.62 10.56
CA ALA A 76 2.76 13.92 10.09
C ALA A 76 3.31 12.90 9.06
N SER A 77 2.75 11.69 8.98
CA SER A 77 3.19 10.64 8.05
C SER A 77 2.42 10.63 6.72
N ALA A 78 1.34 11.39 6.59
CA ALA A 78 0.70 11.67 5.31
C ALA A 78 1.39 12.86 4.64
N PHE A 79 1.60 12.81 3.33
CA PHE A 79 2.23 13.91 2.61
C PHE A 79 1.20 15.03 2.37
N GLY A 80 1.37 16.14 3.07
CA GLY A 80 0.42 17.25 3.06
C GLY A 80 0.49 18.08 1.79
N VAL A 81 -0.68 18.38 1.22
CA VAL A 81 -0.83 19.33 0.11
C VAL A 81 -1.04 20.74 0.66
N GLN A 82 -0.15 21.66 0.33
CA GLN A 82 -0.17 23.04 0.83
C GLN A 82 -0.98 23.99 -0.07
N GLN A 83 -0.80 23.87 -1.39
CA GLN A 83 -1.52 24.67 -2.37
C GLN A 83 -1.87 23.82 -3.57
N VAL A 84 -3.08 24.01 -4.10
CA VAL A 84 -3.56 23.40 -5.34
C VAL A 84 -4.12 24.49 -6.25
N GLY A 85 -3.79 24.42 -7.54
CA GLY A 85 -4.34 25.32 -8.54
C GLY A 85 -4.19 24.80 -9.97
N VAL A 86 -4.65 25.63 -10.90
CA VAL A 86 -4.52 25.42 -12.34
C VAL A 86 -3.45 26.37 -12.86
N ILE A 87 -2.57 25.88 -13.73
CA ILE A 87 -1.62 26.69 -14.49
C ILE A 87 -2.45 27.47 -15.52
N ARG A 88 -2.45 28.80 -15.46
CA ARG A 88 -3.34 29.65 -16.29
C ARG A 88 -2.69 30.18 -17.57
N HIS A 89 -1.37 30.19 -17.63
CA HIS A 89 -0.61 30.85 -18.69
C HIS A 89 0.50 29.95 -19.23
N GLY A 90 0.96 30.27 -20.44
CA GLY A 90 2.00 29.53 -21.13
C GLY A 90 1.52 28.23 -21.76
N GLU A 91 2.49 27.43 -22.20
CA GLU A 91 2.28 26.17 -22.94
C GLU A 91 1.57 25.10 -22.08
N HIS A 92 1.65 25.22 -20.75
CA HIS A 92 1.09 24.27 -19.78
C HIS A 92 -0.26 24.71 -19.22
N SER A 93 -0.92 25.68 -19.86
CA SER A 93 -2.22 26.18 -19.42
C SER A 93 -3.27 25.08 -19.36
N GLY A 94 -4.07 25.08 -18.29
CA GLY A 94 -5.09 24.05 -18.00
C GLY A 94 -4.59 22.87 -17.18
N MET A 95 -3.29 22.74 -16.94
CA MET A 95 -2.77 21.66 -16.08
C MET A 95 -2.97 21.97 -14.59
N VAL A 96 -3.24 20.94 -13.81
CA VAL A 96 -3.39 21.06 -12.36
C VAL A 96 -2.06 20.81 -11.69
N TYR A 97 -1.74 21.63 -10.70
CA TYR A 97 -0.58 21.44 -9.84
C TYR A 97 -0.98 21.42 -8.36
N ALA A 98 -0.22 20.67 -7.58
CA ALA A 98 -0.20 20.71 -6.13
C ALA A 98 1.22 20.98 -5.65
N THR A 99 1.34 21.68 -4.53
CA THR A 99 2.62 21.88 -3.83
C THR A 99 2.58 21.22 -2.47
N GLY A 100 3.73 20.79 -2.00
CA GLY A 100 3.92 20.24 -0.67
C GLY A 100 5.28 20.61 -0.12
N GLU A 101 5.61 20.03 1.02
CA GLU A 101 6.94 20.17 1.62
C GLU A 101 8.05 19.65 0.67
N PRO A 102 9.31 20.05 0.89
CA PRO A 102 10.43 19.57 0.09
C PRO A 102 10.58 18.05 0.14
N VAL A 103 10.65 17.43 -1.04
CA VAL A 103 10.93 16.00 -1.21
C VAL A 103 12.40 15.83 -1.57
N LEU A 104 13.09 14.94 -0.84
CA LEU A 104 14.50 14.62 -1.06
C LEU A 104 14.67 13.53 -2.12
N THR A 105 13.83 12.50 -2.05
CA THR A 105 13.87 11.30 -2.90
C THR A 105 12.56 10.51 -2.70
N THR A 106 12.38 9.43 -3.45
CA THR A 106 11.27 8.47 -3.31
C THR A 106 11.82 7.07 -3.11
N LEU A 107 11.01 6.14 -2.61
CA LEU A 107 11.47 4.77 -2.43
C LEU A 107 11.85 4.10 -3.76
N SER A 108 11.16 4.42 -4.86
CA SER A 108 11.55 3.96 -6.21
C SER A 108 12.94 4.43 -6.58
N LEU A 109 13.22 5.73 -6.45
CA LEU A 109 14.53 6.31 -6.80
C LEU A 109 15.67 5.78 -5.91
N GLU A 110 15.40 5.51 -4.64
CA GLU A 110 16.37 4.86 -3.74
C GLU A 110 16.72 3.45 -4.25
N VAL A 111 15.72 2.65 -4.59
CA VAL A 111 15.90 1.28 -5.09
C VAL A 111 16.62 1.27 -6.44
N GLU A 112 16.21 2.14 -7.38
CA GLU A 112 16.84 2.27 -8.70
C GLU A 112 18.32 2.65 -8.60
N ALA A 113 18.67 3.48 -7.63
CA ALA A 113 20.05 3.85 -7.37
C ALA A 113 20.84 2.79 -6.57
N GLY A 114 20.24 1.64 -6.28
CA GLY A 114 20.84 0.56 -5.48
C GLY A 114 20.98 0.88 -3.99
N ARG A 115 20.33 1.94 -3.50
CA ARG A 115 20.33 2.33 -2.09
C ARG A 115 19.18 1.63 -1.36
N LEU A 116 19.45 0.41 -0.92
CA LEU A 116 18.47 -0.41 -0.21
C LEU A 116 18.22 0.10 1.21
N LEU A 117 16.99 -0.08 1.69
CA LEU A 117 16.62 0.26 3.06
C LEU A 117 17.36 -0.64 4.06
N GLY A 118 18.19 -0.02 4.91
CA GLY A 118 18.70 -0.67 6.10
C GLY A 118 17.57 -1.05 7.07
N TYR A 119 17.87 -1.85 8.09
CA TYR A 119 16.86 -2.30 9.06
C TYR A 119 16.08 -1.14 9.70
N GLU A 120 16.76 -0.08 10.11
CA GLU A 120 16.14 1.08 10.73
C GLU A 120 15.23 1.85 9.77
N ASP A 121 15.69 2.13 8.54
CA ASP A 121 14.86 2.79 7.54
C ASP A 121 13.66 1.93 7.13
N ALA A 122 13.80 0.61 7.06
CA ALA A 122 12.68 -0.29 6.80
C ALA A 122 11.65 -0.29 7.94
N GLU A 123 12.10 -0.27 9.20
CA GLU A 123 11.23 -0.09 10.38
C GLU A 123 10.52 1.28 10.33
N ASN A 124 11.24 2.35 9.96
CA ASN A 124 10.70 3.71 9.83
C ASN A 124 9.67 3.82 8.71
N VAL A 125 9.97 3.34 7.50
CA VAL A 125 9.02 3.29 6.37
C VAL A 125 7.78 2.52 6.77
N THR A 126 7.95 1.32 7.34
CA THR A 126 6.82 0.48 7.79
C THR A 126 5.96 1.24 8.78
N CYS A 127 6.55 1.81 9.84
CA CYS A 127 5.81 2.50 10.88
C CYS A 127 5.11 3.78 10.38
N GLN A 128 5.82 4.63 9.63
CA GLN A 128 5.30 5.92 9.15
C GLN A 128 4.21 5.69 8.08
N VAL A 129 4.42 4.80 7.12
CA VAL A 129 3.41 4.51 6.10
C VAL A 129 2.18 3.82 6.74
N SER A 130 2.37 2.90 7.70
CA SER A 130 1.23 2.34 8.46
C SER A 130 0.46 3.41 9.24
N ARG A 131 1.13 4.43 9.80
CA ARG A 131 0.44 5.55 10.47
C ARG A 131 -0.45 6.34 9.50
N ALA A 132 0.04 6.62 8.29
CA ALA A 132 -0.76 7.26 7.25
C ALA A 132 -1.97 6.39 6.84
N LEU A 133 -1.73 5.11 6.57
CA LEU A 133 -2.79 4.16 6.22
C LEU A 133 -3.85 4.02 7.32
N LYS A 134 -3.43 3.99 8.60
CA LYS A 134 -4.36 3.93 9.73
C LYS A 134 -5.35 5.11 9.73
N GLU A 135 -4.86 6.31 9.44
CA GLU A 135 -5.71 7.50 9.39
C GLU A 135 -6.71 7.44 8.23
N ILE A 136 -6.22 7.11 7.02
CA ILE A 136 -7.05 6.92 5.82
C ILE A 136 -8.14 5.88 6.10
N HIS A 137 -7.75 4.72 6.63
CA HIS A 137 -8.65 3.63 7.00
C HIS A 137 -9.64 4.02 8.10
N GLY A 138 -9.26 4.96 8.97
CA GLY A 138 -10.12 5.51 10.02
C GLY A 138 -11.26 6.38 9.48
N GLN A 139 -11.12 6.88 8.25
CA GLN A 139 -12.16 7.63 7.52
C GLN A 139 -13.01 6.73 6.62
N ASP A 140 -12.83 5.41 6.76
CA ASP A 140 -13.41 4.39 5.89
C ASP A 140 -12.99 4.46 4.42
N GLU A 141 -11.87 5.13 4.16
CA GLU A 141 -11.24 5.18 2.85
C GLU A 141 -10.16 4.10 2.71
N VAL A 142 -9.85 3.73 1.47
CA VAL A 142 -8.74 2.86 1.09
C VAL A 142 -7.81 3.70 0.23
N HIS A 143 -6.50 3.69 0.50
CA HIS A 143 -5.57 4.44 -0.33
C HIS A 143 -5.53 3.86 -1.74
N GLY A 144 -5.51 2.53 -1.87
CA GLY A 144 -5.65 1.80 -3.14
C GLY A 144 -4.43 1.84 -4.06
N ARG A 145 -3.42 2.65 -3.73
CA ARG A 145 -2.27 2.95 -4.60
C ARG A 145 -0.98 3.18 -3.83
N VAL A 146 -0.75 2.39 -2.80
CA VAL A 146 0.55 2.32 -2.14
C VAL A 146 1.57 1.77 -3.15
N ARG A 147 2.60 2.57 -3.44
CA ARG A 147 3.63 2.32 -4.46
C ARG A 147 4.96 2.94 -4.03
N PRO A 148 6.11 2.46 -4.51
CA PRO A 148 7.40 3.03 -4.15
C PRO A 148 7.51 4.54 -4.46
N TYR A 149 7.02 4.98 -5.62
CA TYR A 149 7.01 6.40 -6.03
C TYR A 149 6.01 7.28 -5.26
N ASN A 150 5.16 6.67 -4.41
CA ASN A 150 4.25 7.38 -3.52
C ASN A 150 4.79 7.45 -2.08
N ILE A 151 5.88 6.73 -1.76
CA ILE A 151 6.56 6.78 -0.47
C ILE A 151 7.73 7.77 -0.60
N LEU A 152 7.53 8.98 -0.11
CA LEU A 152 8.43 10.11 -0.28
C LEU A 152 9.33 10.26 0.95
N LYS A 153 10.63 10.52 0.75
CA LYS A 153 11.54 10.91 1.83
C LYS A 153 11.57 12.43 1.92
N THR A 154 11.35 12.94 3.13
CA THR A 154 11.42 14.36 3.50
C THR A 154 12.47 14.56 4.59
N SER A 155 12.70 15.81 5.02
CA SER A 155 13.55 16.09 6.19
C SER A 155 12.98 15.56 7.50
N GLU A 156 11.66 15.32 7.57
CA GLU A 156 10.97 14.82 8.78
C GLU A 156 10.84 13.30 8.83
N GLY A 157 11.13 12.63 7.71
CA GLY A 157 11.00 11.17 7.57
C GLY A 157 10.31 10.76 6.28
N TRP A 158 9.81 9.53 6.26
CA TRP A 158 9.05 8.98 5.14
C TRP A 158 7.58 9.34 5.26
N LYS A 159 6.97 9.73 4.14
CA LYS A 159 5.56 10.12 4.06
C LYS A 159 4.87 9.43 2.88
N LEU A 160 3.59 9.12 3.06
CA LEU A 160 2.76 8.53 2.00
C LEU A 160 2.00 9.63 1.27
N SER A 161 2.17 9.70 -0.04
CA SER A 161 1.44 10.62 -0.96
C SER A 161 0.46 9.86 -1.84
N GLY A 162 -0.45 10.57 -2.51
CA GLY A 162 -1.38 9.95 -3.47
C GLY A 162 -2.76 9.60 -2.91
N VAL A 163 -3.08 9.98 -1.67
CA VAL A 163 -4.42 9.84 -1.08
C VAL A 163 -5.47 10.63 -1.87
N ASP A 164 -5.03 11.74 -2.43
CA ASP A 164 -5.75 12.68 -3.27
C ASP A 164 -6.22 12.10 -4.60
N MET A 165 -5.77 10.90 -4.96
CA MET A 165 -6.01 10.34 -6.28
C MET A 165 -7.20 9.38 -6.37
N HIS A 166 -7.74 8.89 -5.26
CA HIS A 166 -8.94 8.04 -5.31
C HIS A 166 -10.18 8.80 -5.80
N SER A 167 -10.36 10.03 -5.31
CA SER A 167 -11.43 10.94 -5.75
C SER A 167 -11.24 11.44 -7.20
N LEU A 168 -9.99 11.47 -7.68
CA LEU A 168 -9.69 11.69 -9.10
C LEU A 168 -10.01 10.44 -9.94
N GLU A 169 -9.67 9.24 -9.49
CA GLU A 169 -9.84 7.99 -10.23
C GLU A 169 -11.31 7.68 -10.54
N GLU A 170 -12.24 7.93 -9.59
CA GLU A 170 -13.68 7.82 -9.83
C GLU A 170 -14.21 8.89 -10.80
N ARG A 171 -13.75 10.15 -10.67
CA ARG A 171 -14.27 11.28 -11.44
C ARG A 171 -13.72 11.37 -12.86
N LEU A 172 -12.61 10.68 -13.13
CA LEU A 172 -11.91 10.78 -14.41
C LEU A 172 -12.26 9.66 -15.39
N GLU A 173 -13.16 8.72 -15.04
CA GLU A 173 -13.73 7.61 -15.86
C GLU A 173 -12.77 6.80 -16.77
N ARG A 174 -11.45 7.06 -16.71
CA ARG A 174 -10.39 6.59 -17.60
C ARG A 174 -9.05 6.39 -16.90
N PHE A 175 -9.00 6.44 -15.57
CA PHE A 175 -7.93 5.79 -14.79
C PHE A 175 -8.19 4.27 -14.69
N SER A 176 -8.98 3.74 -15.64
CA SER A 176 -9.31 2.34 -15.80
C SER A 176 -8.03 1.53 -15.88
N ARG A 177 -7.70 0.86 -14.77
CA ARG A 177 -6.79 -0.29 -14.74
C ARG A 177 -5.56 -0.04 -15.60
N LEU A 178 -4.75 0.96 -15.25
CA LEU A 178 -3.38 0.91 -15.75
C LEU A 178 -2.81 -0.46 -15.35
N PRO A 179 -2.13 -1.17 -16.26
CA PRO A 179 -1.37 -2.37 -15.95
C PRO A 179 -0.15 -1.97 -15.11
N GLU A 180 -0.38 -1.37 -13.95
CA GLU A 180 0.65 -1.27 -12.94
C GLU A 180 0.82 -2.66 -12.34
N GLU A 181 2.08 -3.03 -12.16
CA GLU A 181 2.54 -4.39 -11.86
C GLU A 181 1.57 -5.17 -10.96
N PRO A 182 1.07 -6.34 -11.41
CA PRO A 182 0.04 -7.08 -10.68
C PRO A 182 0.46 -7.49 -9.27
N VAL A 183 1.75 -7.39 -8.98
CA VAL A 183 2.36 -7.63 -7.68
C VAL A 183 1.79 -6.76 -6.56
N TYR A 184 1.34 -5.52 -6.83
CA TYR A 184 0.86 -4.62 -5.77
C TYR A 184 -0.62 -4.83 -5.40
N LEU A 185 -1.37 -5.61 -6.16
CA LEU A 185 -2.73 -6.02 -5.78
C LEU A 185 -2.67 -7.44 -5.19
N PRO A 186 -3.41 -7.70 -4.11
CA PRO A 186 -3.41 -9.02 -3.52
C PRO A 186 -4.28 -10.01 -4.35
N PRO A 187 -4.10 -11.33 -4.15
CA PRO A 187 -4.73 -12.36 -4.98
C PRO A 187 -6.26 -12.30 -5.04
N GLU A 188 -6.92 -11.92 -3.95
CA GLU A 188 -8.39 -11.82 -3.86
C GLU A 188 -8.99 -10.72 -4.75
N ASN A 189 -8.24 -9.66 -5.05
CA ASN A 189 -8.68 -8.62 -5.99
C ASN A 189 -8.89 -9.22 -7.39
N TYR A 190 -8.00 -10.13 -7.79
CA TYR A 190 -8.08 -10.80 -9.08
C TYR A 190 -9.10 -11.95 -9.09
N ARG A 191 -9.20 -12.71 -8.00
CA ARG A 191 -10.09 -13.89 -7.90
C ARG A 191 -11.56 -13.50 -7.71
N ALA A 192 -11.83 -12.55 -6.83
CA ALA A 192 -13.19 -12.24 -6.35
C ALA A 192 -13.59 -10.77 -6.54
N GLY A 193 -12.67 -9.90 -6.99
CA GLY A 193 -12.95 -8.47 -7.13
C GLY A 193 -13.14 -7.76 -5.79
N LEU A 194 -12.71 -8.38 -4.68
CA LEU A 194 -12.77 -7.78 -3.36
C LEU A 194 -11.75 -6.66 -3.28
N PHE A 195 -12.19 -5.46 -2.91
CA PHE A 195 -11.34 -4.29 -2.74
C PHE A 195 -11.61 -3.70 -1.35
N GLY A 196 -10.56 -3.53 -0.56
CA GLY A 196 -10.69 -3.09 0.83
C GLY A 196 -9.35 -2.73 1.45
N LYS A 197 -9.38 -2.37 2.73
CA LYS A 197 -8.22 -1.89 3.51
C LYS A 197 -7.01 -2.84 3.48
N SER A 198 -7.25 -4.15 3.34
CA SER A 198 -6.20 -5.18 3.24
C SER A 198 -5.35 -5.08 1.95
N VAL A 199 -5.83 -4.37 0.93
CA VAL A 199 -5.08 -4.07 -0.31
C VAL A 199 -3.87 -3.19 0.02
N ASP A 200 -4.06 -2.18 0.85
CA ASP A 200 -2.97 -1.28 1.24
C ASP A 200 -1.93 -1.99 2.10
N SER A 201 -2.35 -2.89 2.99
CA SER A 201 -1.45 -3.76 3.76
C SER A 201 -0.56 -4.60 2.84
N TRP A 202 -1.15 -5.26 1.84
CA TRP A 202 -0.39 -6.04 0.87
C TRP A 202 0.62 -5.17 0.11
N ALA A 203 0.15 -4.05 -0.44
CA ALA A 203 0.99 -3.15 -1.24
C ALA A 203 2.14 -2.54 -0.42
N LEU A 204 1.92 -2.24 0.87
CA LEU A 204 3.00 -1.85 1.80
C LEU A 204 4.03 -2.98 1.97
N GLY A 205 3.59 -4.22 2.12
CA GLY A 205 4.48 -5.38 2.21
C GLY A 205 5.39 -5.52 0.99
N ILE A 206 4.84 -5.30 -0.21
CA ILE A 206 5.62 -5.31 -1.46
C ILE A 206 6.64 -4.16 -1.47
N CYS A 207 6.24 -2.95 -1.10
CA CYS A 207 7.12 -1.78 -1.08
C CYS A 207 8.29 -1.97 -0.10
N VAL A 208 8.03 -2.44 1.12
CA VAL A 208 9.09 -2.68 2.12
C VAL A 208 10.01 -3.82 1.67
N HIS A 209 9.46 -4.90 1.11
CA HIS A 209 10.29 -5.97 0.54
C HIS A 209 11.18 -5.45 -0.58
N LEU A 210 10.62 -4.71 -1.54
CA LEU A 210 11.38 -4.10 -2.63
C LEU A 210 12.48 -3.19 -2.11
N GLY A 211 12.15 -2.32 -1.14
CA GLY A 211 13.11 -1.41 -0.50
C GLY A 211 14.28 -2.13 0.16
N GLN A 212 14.03 -3.25 0.86
CA GLN A 212 15.09 -3.99 1.55
C GLN A 212 15.87 -4.95 0.65
N CYS A 213 15.23 -5.52 -0.38
CA CYS A 213 15.82 -6.57 -1.21
C CYS A 213 16.30 -6.09 -2.58
N GLY A 214 15.88 -4.90 -3.03
CA GLY A 214 16.13 -4.39 -4.39
C GLY A 214 15.38 -5.14 -5.49
N ARG A 215 14.47 -6.05 -5.12
CA ARG A 215 13.68 -6.87 -6.05
C ARG A 215 12.32 -7.22 -5.45
N LEU A 216 11.35 -7.50 -6.31
CA LEU A 216 10.03 -7.96 -5.90
C LEU A 216 10.09 -9.36 -5.24
N PRO A 217 9.12 -9.71 -4.37
CA PRO A 217 9.03 -11.04 -3.77
C PRO A 217 8.52 -12.12 -4.75
N TYR A 218 8.23 -11.71 -5.98
CA TYR A 218 7.83 -12.54 -7.10
C TYR A 218 8.78 -12.34 -8.29
N SER A 219 8.75 -13.24 -9.25
CA SER A 219 9.61 -13.22 -10.44
C SER A 219 8.75 -13.50 -11.68
N GLY A 220 9.18 -13.03 -12.85
CA GLY A 220 8.40 -13.08 -14.09
C GLY A 220 7.80 -11.73 -14.44
N ASP A 221 7.18 -11.65 -15.61
CA ASP A 221 6.55 -10.45 -16.16
C ASP A 221 5.11 -10.72 -16.58
N GLY A 222 4.35 -9.66 -16.87
CA GLY A 222 3.00 -9.73 -17.40
C GLY A 222 2.09 -10.78 -16.74
N ASN A 223 1.69 -11.78 -17.53
CA ASN A 223 0.82 -12.87 -17.08
C ASN A 223 1.54 -13.86 -16.15
N GLU A 224 2.85 -14.07 -16.32
CA GLU A 224 3.61 -14.95 -15.43
C GLU A 224 3.66 -14.37 -14.01
N LEU A 225 3.91 -13.06 -13.89
CA LEU A 225 3.91 -12.38 -12.60
C LEU A 225 2.53 -12.46 -11.92
N LEU A 226 1.45 -12.26 -12.68
CA LEU A 226 0.09 -12.43 -12.17
C LEU A 226 -0.15 -13.87 -11.70
N ASP A 227 0.26 -14.86 -12.49
CA ASP A 227 0.15 -16.27 -12.12
C ASP A 227 0.93 -16.59 -10.83
N GLN A 228 2.10 -15.98 -10.64
CA GLN A 228 2.89 -16.13 -9.42
C GLN A 228 2.17 -15.55 -8.21
N VAL A 229 1.63 -14.33 -8.31
CA VAL A 229 0.82 -13.71 -7.25
C VAL A 229 -0.37 -14.59 -6.89
N LEU A 230 -1.06 -15.13 -7.91
CA LEU A 230 -2.25 -15.97 -7.73
C LEU A 230 -1.99 -17.36 -7.19
N LYS A 231 -0.79 -17.95 -7.35
CA LYS A 231 -0.57 -19.38 -7.07
C LYS A 231 0.47 -19.62 -5.98
N ASN A 232 1.40 -18.70 -5.77
CA ASN A 232 2.57 -18.94 -4.94
C ASN A 232 2.66 -17.97 -3.76
N PRO A 233 3.15 -18.43 -2.60
CA PRO A 233 3.51 -17.53 -1.52
C PRO A 233 4.69 -16.62 -1.93
N PRO A 234 4.75 -15.38 -1.42
CA PRO A 234 5.83 -14.45 -1.71
C PRO A 234 7.16 -14.90 -1.08
N LYS A 235 8.27 -14.69 -1.79
CA LYS A 235 9.62 -15.09 -1.36
C LYS A 235 10.22 -14.08 -0.38
N VAL A 236 9.89 -14.18 0.90
CA VAL A 236 10.26 -13.22 1.96
C VAL A 236 11.44 -13.66 2.85
N GLU A 237 12.13 -14.75 2.50
CA GLU A 237 13.12 -15.44 3.34
C GLU A 237 14.36 -14.60 3.69
N ARG A 238 14.68 -13.57 2.89
CA ARG A 238 15.84 -12.69 3.13
C ARG A 238 15.57 -11.59 4.15
N LEU A 239 14.34 -11.46 4.65
CA LEU A 239 13.97 -10.42 5.59
C LEU A 239 14.04 -10.92 7.03
N SER A 240 14.85 -10.25 7.85
CA SER A 240 14.98 -10.51 9.28
C SER A 240 14.55 -9.30 10.11
N GLY A 241 14.55 -9.45 11.44
CA GLY A 241 14.16 -8.38 12.37
C GLY A 241 12.65 -8.09 12.38
N ARG A 242 12.28 -6.89 12.84
CA ARG A 242 10.88 -6.48 13.01
C ARG A 242 10.22 -6.23 11.65
N SER A 243 10.89 -5.55 10.73
CA SER A 243 10.37 -5.29 9.38
C SER A 243 10.10 -6.60 8.65
N GLY A 244 10.99 -7.60 8.70
CA GLY A 244 10.76 -8.90 8.08
C GLY A 244 9.59 -9.68 8.69
N THR A 245 9.30 -9.49 9.98
CA THR A 245 8.11 -10.06 10.61
C THR A 245 6.84 -9.40 10.12
N VAL A 246 6.83 -8.06 10.05
CA VAL A 246 5.69 -7.31 9.50
C VAL A 246 5.45 -7.71 8.05
N VAL A 247 6.48 -7.75 7.19
CA VAL A 247 6.33 -8.11 5.77
C VAL A 247 5.74 -9.51 5.59
N ARG A 248 6.15 -10.49 6.42
CA ARG A 248 5.55 -11.84 6.40
C ARG A 248 4.05 -11.83 6.65
N HIS A 249 3.57 -11.00 7.57
CA HIS A 249 2.14 -10.87 7.85
C HIS A 249 1.41 -10.02 6.80
N LEU A 250 2.01 -8.94 6.31
CA LEU A 250 1.43 -8.10 5.26
C LEU A 250 1.24 -8.86 3.94
N LEU A 251 2.12 -9.82 3.65
CA LEU A 251 2.10 -10.61 2.42
C LEU A 251 1.45 -12.00 2.59
N SER A 252 0.60 -12.18 3.60
CA SER A 252 -0.27 -13.35 3.71
C SER A 252 -1.23 -13.43 2.50
N GLN A 253 -1.32 -14.60 1.86
CA GLN A 253 -2.24 -14.85 0.75
C GLN A 253 -3.70 -14.58 1.16
N GLU A 254 -4.11 -15.08 2.33
CA GLU A 254 -5.44 -14.86 2.88
C GLU A 254 -5.54 -13.47 3.51
N ALA A 255 -6.56 -12.71 3.12
CA ALA A 255 -6.73 -11.31 3.50
C ALA A 255 -6.99 -11.11 5.00
N ASP A 256 -7.68 -12.04 5.64
CA ASP A 256 -8.00 -12.05 7.07
C ASP A 256 -6.78 -12.36 7.97
N GLN A 257 -5.73 -12.94 7.40
CA GLN A 257 -4.46 -13.22 8.08
C GLN A 257 -3.46 -12.06 7.95
N ARG A 258 -3.78 -11.02 7.18
CA ARG A 258 -2.90 -9.85 7.05
C ARG A 258 -3.03 -8.93 8.24
N TRP A 259 -1.90 -8.36 8.64
CA TRP A 259 -1.90 -7.33 9.66
C TRP A 259 -2.54 -6.05 9.15
N ASP A 260 -3.36 -5.44 10.00
CA ASP A 260 -3.81 -4.08 9.83
C ASP A 260 -2.65 -3.09 10.15
N PRO A 261 -2.82 -1.79 9.80
CA PRO A 261 -1.78 -0.81 10.06
C PRO A 261 -1.44 -0.63 11.56
N GLN A 262 -2.40 -0.82 12.47
CA GLN A 262 -2.15 -0.69 13.92
C GLN A 262 -1.26 -1.81 14.43
N GLN A 263 -1.52 -3.06 14.02
CA GLN A 263 -0.70 -4.21 14.37
C GLN A 263 0.75 -4.06 13.88
N CYS A 264 0.95 -3.46 12.70
CA CYS A 264 2.28 -3.11 12.19
C CYS A 264 2.99 -2.10 13.09
N ILE A 265 2.30 -1.01 13.47
CA ILE A 265 2.85 0.03 14.35
C ILE A 265 3.23 -0.57 15.71
N ASP A 266 2.34 -1.36 16.32
CA ASP A 266 2.58 -1.98 17.63
C ASP A 266 3.80 -2.91 17.58
N HIS A 267 3.94 -3.70 16.51
CA HIS A 267 5.09 -4.60 16.36
C HIS A 267 6.42 -3.88 16.19
N ILE A 268 6.44 -2.78 15.42
CA ILE A 268 7.67 -2.00 15.21
C ILE A 268 8.04 -1.23 16.47
N THR A 269 7.07 -0.66 17.18
CA THR A 269 7.29 0.26 18.32
C THR A 269 7.44 -0.43 19.66
N ARG A 270 7.11 -1.73 19.77
CA ARG A 270 7.31 -2.49 21.01
C ARG A 270 8.74 -2.31 21.55
N PRO A 271 8.97 -2.20 22.86
CA PRO A 271 10.32 -2.15 23.41
C PRO A 271 11.15 -3.31 22.88
N ARG A 272 12.43 -3.06 22.53
CA ARG A 272 13.35 -4.17 22.28
C ARG A 272 13.56 -4.79 23.66
N ASP A 273 13.18 -6.06 23.82
CA ASP A 273 13.54 -6.79 25.03
C ASP A 273 15.04 -6.62 25.18
N SER A 274 15.46 -5.91 26.22
CA SER A 274 16.86 -5.72 26.54
C SER A 274 17.40 -7.11 26.83
N ALA A 275 18.04 -7.72 25.83
CA ALA A 275 18.82 -8.93 25.99
C ALA A 275 20.10 -8.60 26.77
N PHE A 276 19.95 -8.07 27.99
CA PHE A 276 20.90 -7.96 29.09
C PHE A 276 20.12 -7.50 30.33
N GLY A 277 19.41 -8.44 30.95
CA GLY A 277 18.63 -8.19 32.16
C GLY A 277 18.07 -9.50 32.69
N GLY A 278 18.94 -10.31 33.32
CA GLY A 278 18.60 -11.38 34.26
C GLY A 278 17.55 -12.38 33.83
N SER A 279 17.97 -13.60 33.52
CA SER A 279 17.11 -14.79 33.58
C SER A 279 16.22 -14.72 34.84
N PRO A 280 14.88 -14.81 34.72
CA PRO A 280 14.05 -14.98 35.89
C PRO A 280 14.35 -16.37 36.44
N ASP A 281 15.16 -16.37 37.49
CA ASP A 281 15.50 -17.51 38.30
C ASP A 281 14.24 -18.33 38.63
N GLN A 282 14.18 -19.55 38.10
CA GLN A 282 13.11 -20.53 38.34
C GLN A 282 13.07 -21.03 39.81
N SER A 283 13.82 -20.42 40.73
CA SER A 283 13.89 -20.81 42.14
C SER A 283 12.81 -20.19 43.04
N ARG A 284 11.94 -19.30 42.55
CA ARG A 284 10.96 -18.58 43.39
C ARG A 284 9.52 -19.12 43.46
N VAL A 285 9.24 -20.28 42.86
CA VAL A 285 7.89 -20.91 42.94
C VAL A 285 7.84 -22.12 43.88
N THR A 286 8.97 -22.56 44.45
CA THR A 286 9.00 -23.74 45.34
C THR A 286 9.04 -23.42 46.84
N ALA A 287 8.98 -22.13 47.23
CA ALA A 287 9.11 -21.72 48.63
C ALA A 287 7.78 -21.51 49.39
N GLU A 288 6.63 -21.36 48.73
CA GLU A 288 5.35 -21.09 49.42
C GLU A 288 4.38 -22.26 49.54
N MET A 289 4.70 -23.44 48.98
CA MET A 289 3.83 -24.63 49.07
C MET A 289 4.20 -25.66 50.14
N ARG A 290 5.13 -25.34 51.07
CA ARG A 290 5.55 -26.25 52.15
C ARG A 290 5.18 -25.82 53.57
N ALA A 291 4.38 -24.78 53.75
CA ALA A 291 4.01 -24.27 55.07
C ALA A 291 2.49 -24.27 55.34
N SER A 292 1.86 -25.44 55.31
CA SER A 292 0.72 -25.74 56.20
C SER A 292 0.31 -27.21 56.02
N GLY A 293 0.93 -28.10 56.78
CA GLY A 293 0.55 -29.51 56.80
C GLY A 293 -0.83 -29.74 57.39
N ARG A 294 -1.57 -30.71 56.84
CA ARG A 294 -1.96 -31.96 57.50
C ARG A 294 -2.81 -32.82 56.58
N LEU A 295 -2.69 -34.12 56.83
CA LEU A 295 -3.09 -35.28 56.05
C LEU A 295 -4.43 -35.86 56.57
N ILE A 296 -5.34 -36.19 55.63
CA ILE A 296 -6.37 -37.29 55.51
C ILE A 296 -7.46 -37.51 56.60
N PRO A 297 -8.53 -38.34 56.37
CA PRO A 297 -9.14 -38.87 55.12
C PRO A 297 -10.70 -38.89 55.04
N GLY A 298 -11.22 -38.96 53.80
CA GLY A 298 -12.36 -39.76 53.29
C GLY A 298 -13.74 -39.79 53.98
N GLU A 299 -14.80 -39.57 53.20
CA GLU A 299 -16.10 -40.22 53.41
C GLU A 299 -16.93 -40.29 52.12
N MET A 300 -17.43 -41.49 51.81
CA MET A 300 -18.47 -41.76 50.82
C MET A 300 -19.83 -41.34 51.38
N GLY A 301 -20.70 -40.75 50.56
CA GLY A 301 -22.09 -40.51 50.94
C GLY A 301 -22.96 -40.09 49.76
N ALA A 302 -23.84 -41.00 49.35
CA ALA A 302 -24.93 -40.77 48.41
C ALA A 302 -26.00 -39.85 49.01
N GLY A 303 -26.69 -39.07 48.17
CA GLY A 303 -27.88 -38.32 48.57
C GLY A 303 -28.36 -37.39 47.47
N GLY A 304 -29.41 -37.78 46.76
CA GLY A 304 -30.04 -36.97 45.72
C GLY A 304 -30.78 -35.77 46.29
N ASN A 305 -30.93 -34.74 45.46
CA ASN A 305 -32.17 -33.97 45.43
C ASN A 305 -32.40 -33.28 44.09
N GLN A 306 -33.68 -33.13 43.77
CA GLN A 306 -34.23 -32.68 42.50
C GLN A 306 -34.08 -31.16 42.24
N ALA A 307 -34.24 -30.83 40.96
CA ALA A 307 -34.10 -29.58 40.20
C ALA A 307 -34.63 -28.25 40.80
N PRO A 308 -34.28 -27.10 40.16
CA PRO A 308 -35.20 -26.63 39.12
C PRO A 308 -34.54 -26.26 37.78
N VAL A 309 -35.37 -26.37 36.75
CA VAL A 309 -35.15 -26.15 35.33
C VAL A 309 -34.85 -24.67 35.02
N MET A 310 -33.79 -24.42 34.26
CA MET A 310 -33.54 -23.16 33.53
C MET A 310 -33.48 -23.48 32.03
N THR A 311 -34.41 -22.93 31.26
CA THR A 311 -34.50 -23.07 29.80
C THR A 311 -33.39 -22.26 29.12
N GLY A 312 -32.41 -22.94 28.51
CA GLY A 312 -31.41 -22.33 27.64
C GLY A 312 -31.93 -22.11 26.20
N PRO A 313 -31.31 -21.20 25.42
CA PRO A 313 -31.72 -20.92 24.06
C PRO A 313 -31.40 -22.08 23.10
N ASP A 314 -32.32 -22.29 22.17
CA ASP A 314 -32.42 -23.37 21.17
C ASP A 314 -31.13 -23.51 20.31
N THR A 315 -30.34 -24.55 20.57
CA THR A 315 -29.19 -24.94 19.75
C THR A 315 -29.64 -25.87 18.62
N ARG A 316 -30.05 -25.31 17.48
CA ARG A 316 -30.15 -26.04 16.21
C ARG A 316 -29.20 -25.44 15.18
N PRO A 317 -28.45 -26.27 14.42
CA PRO A 317 -27.53 -25.78 13.39
C PRO A 317 -28.26 -24.98 12.31
N LEU A 318 -27.59 -23.94 11.79
CA LEU A 318 -28.12 -22.89 10.90
C LEU A 318 -28.78 -23.38 9.59
N TYR A 319 -28.56 -24.65 9.22
CA TYR A 319 -28.97 -25.22 7.92
C TYR A 319 -30.46 -25.60 7.82
N PHE A 320 -31.24 -25.51 8.90
CA PHE A 320 -32.67 -25.86 8.91
C PHE A 320 -33.63 -24.67 8.97
N ARG A 321 -33.18 -23.47 8.60
CA ARG A 321 -34.07 -22.31 8.44
C ARG A 321 -34.51 -22.15 6.98
N PRO A 322 -35.81 -21.95 6.68
CA PRO A 322 -36.31 -21.78 5.31
C PRO A 322 -35.64 -20.61 4.57
N ALA A 323 -35.12 -19.62 5.30
CA ALA A 323 -34.34 -18.50 4.75
C ALA A 323 -33.02 -18.93 4.07
N PHE A 324 -32.38 -20.02 4.51
CA PHE A 324 -31.12 -20.51 3.92
C PHE A 324 -31.34 -21.03 2.49
N PHE A 325 -32.46 -21.73 2.25
CA PHE A 325 -32.82 -22.23 0.94
C PHE A 325 -33.16 -21.10 -0.05
N ILE A 326 -33.73 -19.98 0.44
CA ILE A 326 -34.02 -18.80 -0.39
C ILE A 326 -32.71 -18.14 -0.85
N VAL A 327 -31.73 -17.97 0.05
CA VAL A 327 -30.42 -17.38 -0.29
C VAL A 327 -29.67 -18.25 -1.31
N CYS A 328 -29.66 -19.58 -1.13
CA CYS A 328 -29.04 -20.50 -2.07
C CYS A 328 -29.70 -20.45 -3.46
N ALA A 329 -31.03 -20.34 -3.52
CA ALA A 329 -31.76 -20.23 -4.79
C ALA A 329 -31.43 -18.92 -5.54
N LEU A 330 -31.32 -17.80 -4.82
CA LEU A 330 -30.95 -16.50 -5.41
C LEU A 330 -29.50 -16.51 -5.94
N CYS A 331 -28.56 -17.12 -5.22
CA CYS A 331 -27.18 -17.28 -5.70
C CYS A 331 -27.11 -18.14 -6.98
N PHE A 332 -27.92 -19.21 -7.07
CA PHE A 332 -27.96 -20.06 -8.25
C PHE A 332 -28.54 -19.34 -9.48
N ILE A 333 -29.56 -18.51 -9.29
CA ILE A 333 -30.13 -17.67 -10.36
C ILE A 333 -29.12 -16.62 -10.83
N ALA A 334 -28.37 -15.99 -9.92
CA ALA A 334 -27.34 -15.02 -10.28
C ALA A 334 -26.19 -15.66 -11.07
N LEU A 335 -25.71 -16.83 -10.66
CA LEU A 335 -24.64 -17.55 -11.35
C LEU A 335 -25.05 -18.03 -12.75
N THR A 336 -26.29 -18.52 -12.91
CA THR A 336 -26.81 -18.92 -14.21
C THR A 336 -27.01 -17.72 -15.14
N TYR A 337 -27.43 -16.56 -14.61
CA TYR A 337 -27.53 -15.31 -15.37
C TYR A 337 -26.16 -14.80 -15.85
N VAL A 338 -25.14 -14.82 -15.00
CA VAL A 338 -23.77 -14.42 -15.36
C VAL A 338 -23.15 -15.37 -16.40
N GLY A 339 -23.37 -16.68 -16.24
CA GLY A 339 -22.94 -17.68 -17.22
C GLY A 339 -23.61 -17.50 -18.59
N TRP A 340 -24.93 -17.25 -18.60
CA TRP A 340 -25.68 -16.97 -19.82
C TRP A 340 -25.23 -15.69 -20.53
N ARG A 341 -24.86 -14.65 -19.77
CA ARG A 341 -24.37 -13.38 -20.32
C ARG A 341 -22.96 -13.50 -20.91
N ARG A 342 -22.07 -14.29 -20.30
CA ARG A 342 -20.72 -14.56 -20.83
C ARG A 342 -20.74 -15.35 -22.13
N ALA A 343 -21.69 -16.28 -22.30
CA ALA A 343 -21.81 -17.08 -23.52
C ALA A 343 -22.31 -16.29 -24.77
N ARG A 344 -22.67 -15.00 -24.62
CA ARG A 344 -23.19 -14.14 -25.70
C ARG A 344 -22.28 -12.96 -26.08
N LEU A 345 -21.09 -12.85 -25.51
CA LEU A 345 -20.11 -11.84 -25.93
C LEU A 345 -19.42 -12.30 -27.23
N PRO A 346 -19.46 -11.52 -28.32
CA PRO A 346 -18.72 -11.85 -29.54
C PRO A 346 -17.21 -11.69 -29.31
N ASP A 347 -16.41 -12.60 -29.89
CA ASP A 347 -14.94 -12.57 -29.81
C ASP A 347 -14.39 -11.27 -30.42
N ILE A 348 -13.45 -10.64 -29.72
CA ILE A 348 -12.76 -9.42 -30.17
C ILE A 348 -11.74 -9.80 -31.27
N PRO A 349 -11.79 -9.17 -32.47
CA PRO A 349 -10.82 -9.43 -33.53
C PRO A 349 -9.38 -9.06 -33.10
N LYS A 350 -8.40 -9.89 -33.49
CA LYS A 350 -6.97 -9.74 -33.14
C LYS A 350 -6.29 -8.45 -33.62
N GLU A 351 -6.93 -7.65 -34.47
CA GLU A 351 -6.40 -6.35 -34.94
C GLU A 351 -6.55 -5.21 -33.91
N ASN A 352 -7.24 -5.44 -32.79
CA ASN A 352 -7.38 -4.45 -31.70
C ASN A 352 -6.50 -4.75 -30.47
N ALA A 353 -5.44 -5.55 -30.61
CA ALA A 353 -4.47 -5.71 -29.54
C ALA A 353 -3.73 -4.37 -29.31
N PRO A 354 -3.67 -3.84 -28.08
CA PRO A 354 -2.92 -2.62 -27.80
C PRO A 354 -1.42 -2.83 -28.12
N PRO A 355 -0.71 -1.80 -28.61
CA PRO A 355 0.72 -1.89 -28.84
C PRO A 355 1.47 -2.23 -27.56
N GLU A 356 2.58 -2.95 -27.68
CA GLU A 356 3.44 -3.30 -26.54
C GLU A 356 3.87 -2.04 -25.75
N PRO A 357 3.90 -2.09 -24.41
CA PRO A 357 4.21 -0.94 -23.60
C PRO A 357 5.68 -0.50 -23.77
N LEU A 358 5.87 0.79 -24.05
CA LEU A 358 7.17 1.46 -24.23
C LEU A 358 8.01 1.58 -22.93
N TYR A 359 7.51 1.12 -21.78
CA TYR A 359 8.20 1.22 -20.50
C TYR A 359 7.94 -0.02 -19.64
N SER A 360 8.85 -0.99 -19.74
CA SER A 360 9.16 -1.94 -18.67
C SER A 360 10.54 -1.57 -18.13
N ILE A 361 10.70 -1.51 -16.80
CA ILE A 361 12.05 -1.50 -16.23
C ILE A 361 12.53 -2.94 -16.31
N ASP A 362 13.34 -3.24 -17.32
CA ASP A 362 13.89 -4.57 -17.55
C ASP A 362 15.03 -4.85 -16.57
N PHE A 363 14.73 -5.67 -15.55
CA PHE A 363 15.72 -6.14 -14.57
C PHE A 363 16.38 -7.46 -14.96
N SER A 364 16.07 -8.04 -16.14
CA SER A 364 16.59 -9.36 -16.56
C SER A 364 18.11 -9.42 -16.65
N HIS A 365 18.79 -8.27 -16.74
CA HIS A 365 20.24 -8.13 -16.84
C HIS A 365 20.94 -7.65 -15.56
N THR A 366 20.26 -7.65 -14.41
CA THR A 366 20.85 -7.23 -13.14
C THR A 366 21.44 -8.42 -12.39
N GLN A 367 22.77 -8.43 -12.19
CA GLN A 367 23.46 -9.43 -11.37
C GLN A 367 24.00 -8.81 -10.08
N VAL A 368 24.07 -9.60 -9.02
CA VAL A 368 24.69 -9.22 -7.74
C VAL A 368 26.08 -9.84 -7.71
N ASP A 369 27.11 -9.01 -7.53
CA ASP A 369 28.49 -9.50 -7.37
C ASP A 369 28.70 -10.16 -5.99
N PRO A 370 29.84 -10.86 -5.77
CA PRO A 370 30.14 -11.50 -4.50
C PRO A 370 30.18 -10.56 -3.28
N ASP A 371 30.32 -9.25 -3.51
CA ASP A 371 30.36 -8.21 -2.48
C ASP A 371 28.99 -7.56 -2.24
N GLY A 372 27.93 -8.03 -2.92
CA GLY A 372 26.55 -7.56 -2.75
C GLY A 372 26.20 -6.31 -3.54
N ARG A 373 27.01 -5.89 -4.52
CA ARG A 373 26.73 -4.74 -5.39
C ARG A 373 25.99 -5.18 -6.65
N LEU A 374 25.04 -4.36 -7.08
CA LEU A 374 24.28 -4.58 -8.31
C LEU A 374 25.09 -4.12 -9.52
N ILE A 375 25.28 -5.01 -10.49
CA ILE A 375 25.92 -4.73 -11.78
C ILE A 375 24.86 -4.91 -12.87
N THR A 376 24.48 -3.81 -13.52
CA THR A 376 23.66 -3.83 -14.74
C THR A 376 24.59 -3.83 -15.95
N LYS A 377 24.61 -4.94 -16.70
CA LYS A 377 25.29 -4.96 -18.01
C LYS A 377 24.41 -4.22 -19.02
N LYS A 378 24.96 -3.20 -19.69
CA LYS A 378 24.29 -2.57 -20.83
C LYS A 378 24.03 -3.63 -21.92
N PRO A 379 22.85 -3.65 -22.56
CA PRO A 379 22.65 -4.48 -23.73
C PRO A 379 23.61 -4.04 -24.84
N GLU A 380 24.33 -4.99 -25.43
CA GLU A 380 25.08 -4.74 -26.67
C GLU A 380 24.07 -4.39 -27.75
N GLN A 381 24.20 -3.19 -28.32
CA GLN A 381 23.39 -2.75 -29.45
C GLN A 381 23.82 -3.57 -30.68
N SER A 382 22.94 -4.47 -31.14
CA SER A 382 23.03 -5.13 -32.45
C SER A 382 22.13 -4.45 -33.47
#